data_AF-F0W9G1-F1
#
_entry.id   AF-F0W9G1-F1
#
_cell.length_a   1.000
_cell.length_b   1.000
_cell.length_c   1.000
_cell.angle_alpha   90.00
_cell.angle_beta   90.00
_cell.angle_gamma   90.00
#
_symmetry.space_group_name_H-M   'P 1'
#
loop_
_entity.id
_entity.type
_entity.pdbx_description
1 polymer ?
#
loop_
_entity_poly.entity_id
_entity_poly.type
_entity_poly.pdbx_seq_one_letter_code
_entity_poly.pdbx_strand_id
1 'polypeptide(L)'
;MPETDRYSVGRRCEVLTNKPSKSRLRASIRRYGVIAYTGPVSSLPEGVWIGVRLDQASGRNDGTAEGIRYFDCHDCHGIFVRPENIRFIEDDDSPSSFPQRCDSQKATESNSSKPQSRAGCAQEFWKEFNAKEIRIRQNIDICIEKSGSNQATFEKLMSLVADMKEAAARAASLYLSPYDIRQTNLILTRIIELIEKARTIFAPRKQFTFRTARRKRTERIAIKEAKNNKANEVNAKIEVSKTDNHSETFISENELTISDKQDEVIFLDESTFSLYNDSEVPQDRNIMKDLNLTRLKNCTICITVETSAIRAHDLDNCRLLIGPVYGSIWLHQCHKSTFVIACRQLRVHWSVGCTFLVRLSSHPIIENCTQMIFRPYNLHYDGLKEALHRISLEKENGFWAKVNDFNWHRSQQSPNWSLQWDSKQQNQIKQLVPSSLASRVCLR
;
A
#
# COMPACT_ATOMS: atom_id res chain seq x y z
N MET A 1 9.63 -10.92 -47.23
CA MET A 1 10.52 -9.78 -46.90
C MET A 1 11.22 -10.10 -45.60
N PRO A 2 12.52 -9.78 -45.44
CA PRO A 2 13.26 -10.17 -44.24
C PRO A 2 12.66 -9.51 -42.99
N GLU A 3 12.61 -10.25 -41.88
CA GLU A 3 12.00 -9.89 -40.58
C GLU A 3 12.56 -8.61 -39.94
N THR A 4 13.63 -8.05 -40.49
CA THR A 4 14.37 -6.89 -39.97
C THR A 4 13.74 -5.54 -40.33
N ASP A 5 12.85 -5.46 -41.32
CA ASP A 5 12.27 -4.18 -41.77
C ASP A 5 11.13 -3.69 -40.87
N ARG A 6 10.57 -4.57 -40.02
CA ARG A 6 9.44 -4.23 -39.16
C ARG A 6 9.83 -3.28 -38.03
N TYR A 7 11.05 -3.41 -37.51
CA TYR A 7 11.53 -2.71 -36.32
C TYR A 7 12.54 -1.60 -36.67
N SER A 8 12.25 -0.83 -37.72
CA SER A 8 13.09 0.29 -38.12
C SER A 8 13.11 1.39 -37.05
N VAL A 9 14.30 1.94 -36.84
CA VAL A 9 14.52 3.08 -35.94
C VAL A 9 13.68 4.27 -36.40
N GLY A 10 13.05 4.97 -35.46
CA GLY A 10 12.18 6.12 -35.72
C GLY A 10 10.68 5.82 -35.71
N ARG A 11 10.26 4.54 -35.69
CA ARG A 11 8.83 4.19 -35.64
C ARG A 11 8.23 4.38 -34.24
N ARG A 12 6.98 4.87 -34.19
CA ARG A 12 6.19 4.96 -32.96
C ARG A 12 5.73 3.56 -32.53
N CYS A 13 5.83 3.31 -31.24
CA CYS A 13 5.41 2.05 -30.65
C CYS A 13 4.86 2.21 -29.24
N GLU A 14 3.97 1.29 -28.88
CA GLU A 14 3.59 0.97 -27.52
C GLU A 14 4.44 -0.21 -27.02
N VAL A 15 5.04 -0.03 -25.84
CA VAL A 15 5.79 -1.08 -25.14
C VAL A 15 4.81 -1.90 -24.29
N LEU A 16 4.54 -3.13 -24.72
CA LEU A 16 3.69 -4.07 -24.02
C LEU A 16 4.44 -4.63 -22.81
N THR A 17 3.78 -4.64 -21.65
CA THR A 17 4.27 -5.40 -20.50
C THR A 17 3.77 -6.83 -20.63
N ASN A 18 4.66 -7.81 -20.79
CA ASN A 18 4.36 -9.25 -20.82
C ASN A 18 3.87 -9.83 -19.46
N LYS A 19 3.05 -9.09 -18.72
CA LYS A 19 2.31 -9.59 -17.57
C LYS A 19 0.85 -9.15 -17.70
N PRO A 20 -0.09 -10.06 -18.02
CA PRO A 20 -1.50 -9.80 -17.77
C PRO A 20 -1.65 -9.60 -16.26
N SER A 21 -1.82 -8.35 -15.85
CA SER A 21 -2.14 -8.02 -14.47
C SER A 21 -3.52 -8.62 -14.16
N LYS A 22 -3.57 -9.72 -13.41
CA LYS A 22 -4.81 -10.29 -12.83
C LYS A 22 -5.42 -9.38 -11.73
N SER A 23 -5.23 -8.07 -11.84
CA SER A 23 -5.83 -7.07 -10.98
C SER A 23 -6.63 -6.11 -11.87
N ARG A 24 -7.95 -6.28 -11.86
CA ARG A 24 -8.94 -5.41 -12.55
C ARG A 24 -8.97 -3.95 -12.04
N LEU A 25 -7.99 -3.53 -11.23
CA LEU A 25 -7.94 -2.23 -10.56
C LEU A 25 -6.64 -1.45 -10.76
N ARG A 26 -5.73 -1.90 -11.62
CA ARG A 26 -4.66 -1.04 -12.15
C ARG A 26 -4.81 -0.96 -13.65
N ALA A 27 -5.31 0.16 -14.16
CA ALA A 27 -5.14 0.52 -15.55
C ALA A 27 -3.66 0.30 -15.89
N SER A 28 -3.38 -0.63 -16.80
CA SER A 28 -2.04 -0.85 -17.35
C SER A 28 -1.54 0.49 -17.87
N ILE A 29 -0.53 1.08 -17.21
CA ILE A 29 0.08 2.32 -17.68
C ILE A 29 0.66 2.01 -19.05
N ARG A 30 0.00 2.50 -20.10
CA ARG A 30 0.46 2.35 -21.48
C ARG A 30 1.72 3.18 -21.64
N ARG A 31 2.79 2.55 -22.12
CA ARG A 31 4.10 3.19 -22.28
C ARG A 31 4.37 3.36 -23.77
N TYR A 32 4.35 4.61 -24.21
CA TYR A 32 4.55 4.99 -25.60
C TYR A 32 5.96 5.54 -25.79
N GLY A 33 6.51 5.31 -26.98
CA GLY A 33 7.84 5.79 -27.33
C GLY A 33 8.16 5.62 -28.80
N VAL A 34 9.43 5.83 -29.13
CA VAL A 34 9.99 5.70 -30.46
C VAL A 34 11.12 4.67 -30.42
N ILE A 35 11.14 3.75 -31.37
CA ILE A 35 12.24 2.80 -31.53
C ILE A 35 13.52 3.60 -31.80
N ALA A 36 14.50 3.46 -30.93
CA ALA A 36 15.77 4.18 -30.97
C ALA A 36 16.96 3.26 -31.28
N TYR A 37 16.79 1.95 -31.09
CA TYR A 37 17.82 0.94 -31.39
C TYR A 37 17.17 -0.41 -31.68
N THR A 38 17.73 -1.17 -32.62
CA THR A 38 17.35 -2.56 -32.91
C THR A 38 18.61 -3.37 -33.15
N GLY A 39 18.89 -4.35 -32.30
CA GLY A 39 20.11 -5.16 -32.39
C GLY A 39 20.46 -5.92 -31.11
N PRO A 40 21.57 -6.66 -31.10
CA PRO A 40 22.06 -7.35 -29.90
C PRO A 40 22.59 -6.35 -28.87
N VAL A 41 22.38 -6.62 -27.58
CA VAL A 41 22.88 -5.81 -26.46
C VAL A 41 23.79 -6.68 -25.62
N SER A 42 25.08 -6.32 -25.53
CA SER A 42 26.13 -7.15 -24.94
C SER A 42 25.87 -7.59 -23.50
N SER A 43 25.19 -6.76 -22.71
CA SER A 43 24.87 -7.02 -21.31
C SER A 43 23.55 -7.77 -21.09
N LEU A 44 22.83 -8.08 -22.16
CA LEU A 44 21.53 -8.74 -22.10
C LEU A 44 21.62 -10.14 -22.74
N PRO A 45 20.67 -11.04 -22.41
CA PRO A 45 20.61 -12.36 -23.03
C PRO A 45 20.67 -12.30 -24.56
N GLU A 46 21.31 -13.31 -25.15
CA GLU A 46 21.54 -13.42 -26.60
C GLU A 46 20.26 -13.20 -27.43
N GLY A 47 20.43 -12.64 -28.62
CA GLY A 47 19.36 -12.33 -29.56
C GLY A 47 19.06 -10.84 -29.69
N VAL A 48 18.06 -10.51 -30.50
CA VAL A 48 17.71 -9.12 -30.83
C VAL A 48 16.95 -8.45 -29.70
N TRP A 49 17.33 -7.21 -29.41
CA TRP A 49 16.67 -6.29 -28.49
C TRP A 49 16.26 -5.02 -29.21
N ILE A 50 15.19 -4.42 -28.72
CA ILE A 50 14.69 -3.14 -29.21
C ILE A 50 14.84 -2.14 -28.08
N GLY A 51 15.69 -1.15 -28.31
CA GLY A 51 15.79 0.04 -27.49
C GLY A 51 14.69 1.02 -27.86
N VAL A 52 13.85 1.39 -26.91
CA VAL A 52 12.78 2.38 -27.09
C VAL A 52 13.08 3.58 -26.23
N ARG A 53 13.04 4.76 -26.86
CA ARG A 53 13.01 6.05 -26.16
C ARG A 53 11.57 6.39 -25.84
N LEU A 54 11.22 6.32 -24.56
CA LEU A 54 9.87 6.56 -24.05
C LEU A 54 9.57 8.06 -23.98
N ASP A 55 8.30 8.40 -24.17
CA ASP A 55 7.83 9.78 -24.06
C ASP A 55 7.87 10.29 -22.60
N GLN A 56 7.72 9.37 -21.65
CA GLN A 56 7.67 9.65 -20.22
C GLN A 56 8.77 8.87 -19.49
N ALA A 57 9.24 9.41 -18.35
CA ALA A 57 10.25 8.82 -17.47
C ALA A 57 9.74 7.54 -16.77
N SER A 58 9.54 6.48 -17.55
CA SER A 58 8.97 5.19 -17.18
C SER A 58 9.80 3.99 -17.70
N GLY A 59 11.01 4.32 -18.14
CA GLY A 59 12.07 3.42 -18.57
C GLY A 59 12.93 2.97 -17.39
N ARG A 60 14.06 2.34 -17.73
CA ARG A 60 15.00 1.73 -16.78
C ARG A 60 16.43 2.20 -16.95
N ASN A 61 16.71 2.95 -18.02
CA ASN A 61 18.03 3.45 -18.34
C ASN A 61 17.91 4.76 -19.12
N ASP A 62 19.05 5.36 -19.44
CA ASP A 62 19.22 6.57 -20.27
C ASP A 62 19.63 6.21 -21.72
N GLY A 63 19.38 4.97 -22.14
CA GLY A 63 19.84 4.42 -23.42
C GLY A 63 21.21 3.73 -23.36
N THR A 64 21.76 3.57 -22.15
CA THR A 64 22.94 2.75 -21.87
C THR A 64 22.58 1.38 -21.28
N ALA A 65 23.47 0.39 -21.48
CA ALA A 65 23.45 -0.89 -20.79
C ALA A 65 24.90 -1.30 -20.45
N GLU A 66 25.18 -1.51 -19.15
CA GLU A 66 26.53 -1.75 -18.60
C GLU A 66 27.60 -0.75 -19.09
N GLY A 67 27.24 0.52 -19.19
CA GLY A 67 28.15 1.60 -19.60
C GLY A 67 28.34 1.74 -21.11
N ILE A 68 27.81 0.81 -21.93
CA ILE A 68 27.77 0.93 -23.38
C ILE A 68 26.51 1.68 -23.80
N ARG A 69 26.67 2.74 -24.61
CA ARG A 69 25.57 3.57 -25.11
C ARG A 69 25.04 3.05 -26.44
N TYR A 70 23.75 2.74 -26.50
CA TYR A 70 23.08 2.23 -27.71
C TYR A 70 22.20 3.29 -28.37
N PHE A 71 21.62 4.20 -27.60
CA PHE A 71 20.87 5.36 -28.08
C PHE A 71 20.86 6.48 -27.04
N ASP A 72 20.51 7.69 -27.45
CA ASP A 72 20.44 8.85 -26.55
C ASP A 72 19.02 9.11 -26.05
N CYS A 73 18.86 9.15 -24.74
CA CYS A 73 17.67 9.66 -24.08
C CYS A 73 17.97 10.16 -22.67
N HIS A 74 16.99 10.83 -22.06
CA HIS A 74 17.09 11.27 -20.67
C HIS A 74 17.06 10.07 -19.73
N ASP A 75 17.57 10.23 -18.51
CA ASP A 75 17.52 9.17 -17.51
C ASP A 75 16.07 8.71 -17.26
N CYS A 76 15.89 7.41 -17.08
CA CYS A 76 14.59 6.74 -16.99
C CYS A 76 13.69 6.90 -18.25
N HIS A 77 14.19 7.31 -19.42
CA HIS A 77 13.43 7.30 -20.67
C HIS A 77 13.77 6.12 -21.59
N GLY A 78 14.88 5.44 -21.35
CA GLY A 78 15.30 4.30 -22.16
C GLY A 78 14.79 2.98 -21.61
N ILE A 79 14.37 2.08 -22.50
CA ILE A 79 14.05 0.70 -22.16
C ILE A 79 14.47 -0.25 -23.29
N PHE A 80 15.04 -1.40 -22.93
CA PHE A 80 15.27 -2.51 -23.85
C PHE A 80 14.20 -3.57 -23.67
N VAL A 81 13.54 -3.96 -24.76
CA VAL A 81 12.51 -5.01 -24.78
C VAL A 81 12.71 -5.97 -25.93
N ARG A 82 12.10 -7.16 -25.85
CA ARG A 82 12.08 -8.12 -26.96
C ARG A 82 11.12 -7.67 -28.07
N PRO A 83 11.37 -8.04 -29.34
CA PRO A 83 10.50 -7.71 -30.47
C PRO A 83 9.01 -8.03 -30.28
N GLU A 84 8.69 -9.11 -29.57
CA GLU A 84 7.33 -9.53 -29.21
C GLU A 84 6.59 -8.58 -28.25
N ASN A 85 7.31 -7.68 -27.56
CA ASN A 85 6.75 -6.71 -26.61
C ASN A 85 6.52 -5.33 -27.24
N ILE A 86 6.54 -5.24 -28.57
CA ILE A 86 6.34 -3.99 -29.30
C ILE A 86 5.06 -4.09 -30.12
N ARG A 87 4.15 -3.14 -29.88
CA ARG A 87 3.00 -2.88 -30.76
C ARG A 87 3.25 -1.58 -31.51
N PHE A 88 3.14 -1.61 -32.83
CA PHE A 88 3.24 -0.41 -33.65
C PHE A 88 1.94 0.38 -33.62
N ILE A 89 2.05 1.69 -33.70
CA ILE A 89 0.91 2.60 -33.79
C ILE A 89 0.91 3.13 -35.21
N GLU A 90 -0.15 2.84 -35.96
CA GLU A 90 -0.36 3.37 -37.31
C GLU A 90 -0.93 4.80 -37.21
N ASP A 91 -0.62 5.64 -38.19
CA ASP A 91 -0.74 7.11 -38.10
C ASP A 91 -2.18 7.67 -37.97
N ASP A 92 -3.22 6.82 -37.94
CA ASP A 92 -4.63 7.23 -37.86
C ASP A 92 -5.19 7.43 -36.44
N ASP A 93 -4.43 7.11 -35.38
CA ASP A 93 -4.85 7.26 -33.97
C ASP A 93 -3.93 8.20 -33.17
N SER A 94 -3.55 9.34 -33.78
CA SER A 94 -2.67 10.33 -33.15
C SER A 94 -3.41 11.40 -32.33
N PRO A 95 -3.15 11.56 -31.02
CA PRO A 95 -3.27 12.85 -30.36
C PRO A 95 -2.06 13.67 -30.79
N SER A 96 -2.28 14.55 -31.76
CA SER A 96 -1.26 15.37 -32.39
C SER A 96 -0.74 16.50 -31.50
N SER A 97 0.55 16.80 -31.70
CA SER A 97 1.35 17.96 -31.28
C SER A 97 2.01 17.94 -29.88
N PHE A 98 3.27 17.46 -29.85
CA PHE A 98 4.32 18.12 -29.07
C PHE A 98 5.46 18.53 -30.01
N PRO A 99 5.94 19.78 -29.92
CA PRO A 99 6.86 20.34 -30.89
C PRO A 99 8.25 19.71 -30.78
N GLN A 100 8.75 19.31 -31.93
CA GLN A 100 10.13 18.94 -32.18
C GLN A 100 11.01 20.20 -32.04
N ARG A 101 11.99 20.19 -31.15
CA ARG A 101 13.17 21.03 -31.28
C ARG A 101 14.43 20.18 -31.14
N CYS A 102 15.10 20.00 -32.27
CA CYS A 102 16.54 19.91 -32.31
C CYS A 102 17.11 21.24 -31.83
N ASP A 103 18.23 21.21 -31.10
CA ASP A 103 19.33 22.12 -31.37
C ASP A 103 20.61 21.55 -30.77
N SER A 104 21.51 21.19 -31.67
CA SER A 104 22.95 21.22 -31.45
C SER A 104 23.37 22.67 -31.20
N GLN A 105 24.20 22.95 -30.19
CA GLN A 105 25.46 23.70 -30.34
C GLN A 105 26.14 24.06 -29.01
N LYS A 106 27.44 23.73 -29.00
CA LYS A 106 28.61 24.45 -28.48
C LYS A 106 28.78 24.70 -26.97
N ALA A 107 29.90 24.15 -26.50
CA ALA A 107 30.67 24.60 -25.36
C ALA A 107 31.14 26.06 -25.49
N THR A 108 31.18 26.75 -24.35
CA THR A 108 32.20 27.75 -24.00
C THR A 108 32.31 27.85 -22.48
N GLU A 109 33.56 27.92 -22.01
CA GLU A 109 34.00 27.96 -20.62
C GLU A 109 33.77 29.34 -19.98
N SER A 110 33.50 29.40 -18.66
CA SER A 110 34.38 30.02 -17.64
C SER A 110 33.69 30.38 -16.30
N ASN A 111 34.33 29.89 -15.23
CA ASN A 111 34.52 30.40 -13.87
C ASN A 111 33.40 30.57 -12.79
N SER A 112 33.69 29.87 -11.68
CA SER A 112 33.45 30.16 -10.26
C SER A 112 32.05 30.04 -9.64
N SER A 113 31.62 28.79 -9.41
CA SER A 113 31.16 28.23 -8.12
C SER A 113 30.60 26.82 -8.40
N LYS A 114 30.78 25.86 -7.48
CA LYS A 114 30.51 24.41 -7.69
C LYS A 114 29.21 24.18 -8.48
N PRO A 115 29.21 23.41 -9.59
CA PRO A 115 27.97 23.07 -10.27
C PRO A 115 27.20 22.06 -9.42
N GLN A 116 26.22 22.52 -8.64
CA GLN A 116 25.18 21.64 -8.11
C GLN A 116 24.47 21.02 -9.32
N SER A 117 24.52 19.69 -9.43
CA SER A 117 23.80 18.99 -10.48
C SER A 117 22.31 19.33 -10.38
N ARG A 118 21.62 19.43 -11.52
CA ARG A 118 20.16 19.67 -11.56
C ARG A 118 19.39 18.68 -10.67
N ALA A 119 19.90 17.45 -10.54
CA ALA A 119 19.42 16.42 -9.63
C ALA A 119 19.66 16.77 -8.14
N GLY A 120 20.81 17.33 -7.79
CA GLY A 120 21.11 17.81 -6.43
C GLY A 120 20.20 18.96 -5.99
N CYS A 121 19.94 19.94 -6.88
CA CYS A 121 19.00 21.03 -6.60
C CYS A 121 17.56 20.53 -6.40
N ALA A 122 17.11 19.56 -7.20
CA ALA A 122 15.79 18.96 -7.05
C ALA A 122 15.66 18.14 -5.74
N GLN A 123 16.72 17.43 -5.34
CA GLN A 123 16.75 16.67 -4.08
C GLN A 123 16.68 17.58 -2.85
N GLU A 124 17.43 18.69 -2.87
CA GLU A 124 17.42 19.67 -1.79
C GLU A 124 16.07 20.40 -1.69
N PHE A 125 15.47 20.75 -2.83
CA PHE A 125 14.11 21.25 -2.91
C PHE A 125 13.10 20.30 -2.25
N TRP A 126 13.11 19.01 -2.62
CA TRP A 126 12.16 18.03 -2.07
C TRP A 126 12.34 17.82 -0.57
N LYS A 127 13.58 17.88 -0.07
CA LYS A 127 13.88 17.82 1.37
C LYS A 127 13.24 18.99 2.13
N GLU A 128 13.39 20.21 1.61
CA GLU A 128 12.80 21.40 2.22
C GLU A 128 11.26 21.43 2.08
N PHE A 129 10.76 21.04 0.91
CA PHE A 129 9.33 21.02 0.59
C PHE A 129 8.57 20.03 1.49
N ASN A 130 9.09 18.82 1.67
CA ASN A 130 8.48 17.81 2.56
C ASN A 130 8.57 18.22 4.03
N ALA A 131 9.66 18.88 4.45
CA ALA A 131 9.78 19.39 5.82
C ALA A 131 8.72 20.48 6.11
N LYS A 132 8.45 21.36 5.15
CA LYS A 132 7.39 22.38 5.25
C LYS A 132 5.99 21.73 5.26
N GLU A 133 5.75 20.71 4.44
CA GLU A 133 4.49 19.95 4.45
C GLU A 133 4.23 19.30 5.83
N ILE A 134 5.20 18.57 6.37
CA ILE A 134 5.09 17.89 7.68
C ILE A 134 4.77 18.92 8.76
N ARG A 135 5.46 20.06 8.74
CA ARG A 135 5.23 21.15 9.69
C ARG A 135 3.81 21.71 9.59
N ILE A 136 3.25 21.87 8.38
CA ILE A 136 1.88 22.35 8.22
C ILE A 136 0.89 21.35 8.80
N ARG A 137 1.06 20.05 8.52
CA ARG A 137 0.19 19.00 9.05
C ARG A 137 0.20 18.96 10.58
N GLN A 138 1.38 19.00 11.20
CA GLN A 138 1.53 19.04 12.65
C GLN A 138 0.83 20.26 13.28
N ASN A 139 0.92 21.43 12.65
CA ASN A 139 0.22 22.63 13.15
C ASN A 139 -1.30 22.53 12.98
N ILE A 140 -1.79 21.84 11.93
CA ILE A 140 -3.23 21.57 11.77
C ILE A 140 -3.71 20.64 12.89
N ASP A 141 -2.96 19.59 13.21
CA ASP A 141 -3.31 18.64 14.28
C ASP A 141 -3.37 19.34 15.65
N ILE A 142 -2.37 20.17 15.97
CA ILE A 142 -2.37 20.99 17.21
C ILE A 142 -3.57 21.96 17.26
N CYS A 143 -3.97 22.53 16.11
CA CYS A 143 -5.14 23.39 16.01
C CYS A 143 -6.46 22.64 16.22
N ILE A 144 -6.52 21.35 15.87
CA ILE A 144 -7.69 20.49 16.11
C ILE A 144 -7.81 20.15 17.60
N GLU A 145 -6.70 19.91 18.29
CA GLU A 145 -6.68 19.57 19.71
C GLU A 145 -6.95 20.77 20.64
N LYS A 146 -6.49 21.97 20.26
CA LYS A 146 -6.67 23.20 21.06
C LYS A 146 -7.86 24.00 20.55
N SER A 147 -9.04 23.73 21.11
CA SER A 147 -10.32 24.43 20.89
C SER A 147 -10.32 25.90 21.36
N GLY A 148 -9.50 26.75 20.74
CA GLY A 148 -9.43 28.19 20.97
C GLY A 148 -9.42 28.96 19.64
N SER A 149 -9.74 30.26 19.67
CA SER A 149 -9.82 31.11 18.46
C SER A 149 -8.48 31.11 17.69
N ASN A 150 -8.45 30.37 16.58
CA ASN A 150 -7.23 30.04 15.82
C ASN A 150 -7.07 30.86 14.52
N GLN A 151 -7.82 31.96 14.35
CA GLN A 151 -7.86 32.72 13.09
C GLN A 151 -6.47 33.22 12.65
N ALA A 152 -5.66 33.74 13.59
CA ALA A 152 -4.28 34.18 13.32
C ALA A 152 -3.35 33.01 12.95
N THR A 153 -3.58 31.82 13.52
CA THR A 153 -2.81 30.61 13.20
C THR A 153 -3.12 30.11 11.80
N PHE A 154 -4.40 30.11 11.39
CA PHE A 154 -4.80 29.77 10.02
C PHE A 154 -4.24 30.75 8.98
N GLU A 155 -4.19 32.05 9.31
CA GLU A 155 -3.57 33.05 8.44
C GLU A 155 -2.06 32.79 8.27
N LYS A 156 -1.37 32.43 9.34
CA LYS A 156 0.04 32.01 9.29
C LYS A 156 0.26 30.74 8.47
N LEU A 157 -0.64 29.76 8.55
CA LEU A 157 -0.57 28.52 7.75
C LEU A 157 -0.80 28.81 6.26
N MET A 158 -1.75 29.68 5.93
CA MET A 158 -2.00 30.10 4.54
C MET A 158 -0.81 30.87 3.96
N SER A 159 -0.14 31.71 4.76
CA SER A 159 1.10 32.37 4.35
C SER A 159 2.20 31.35 4.05
N LEU A 160 2.36 30.32 4.89
CA LEU A 160 3.38 29.28 4.67
C LEU A 160 3.11 28.44 3.41
N VAL A 161 1.84 28.19 3.09
CA VAL A 161 1.45 27.53 1.83
C VAL A 161 1.74 28.42 0.61
N ALA A 162 1.55 29.75 0.74
CA ALA A 162 1.91 30.69 -0.32
C ALA A 162 3.42 30.67 -0.60
N ASP A 163 4.25 30.66 0.45
CA ASP A 163 5.71 30.52 0.32
C ASP A 163 6.11 29.20 -0.35
N MET A 164 5.43 28.10 0.00
CA MET A 164 5.65 26.80 -0.65
C MET A 164 5.27 26.82 -2.14
N LYS A 165 4.17 27.50 -2.49
CA LYS A 165 3.73 27.66 -3.89
C LYS A 165 4.74 28.48 -4.69
N GLU A 166 5.27 29.55 -4.12
CA GLU A 166 6.29 30.37 -4.78
C GLU A 166 7.63 29.63 -4.92
N ALA A 167 8.04 28.88 -3.89
CA ALA A 167 9.22 28.02 -3.97
C ALA A 167 9.07 26.94 -5.05
N ALA A 168 7.89 26.30 -5.15
CA ALA A 168 7.59 25.32 -6.19
C ALA A 168 7.57 25.96 -7.58
N ALA A 169 7.03 27.17 -7.74
CA ALA A 169 7.03 27.89 -9.02
C ALA A 169 8.45 28.30 -9.47
N ARG A 170 9.28 28.79 -8.54
CA ARG A 170 10.70 29.10 -8.82
C ARG A 170 11.47 27.83 -9.19
N ALA A 171 11.29 26.76 -8.44
CA ALA A 171 11.93 25.48 -8.72
C ALA A 171 11.43 24.85 -10.04
N ALA A 172 10.15 25.01 -10.39
CA ALA A 172 9.56 24.63 -11.67
C ALA A 172 10.20 25.34 -12.85
N SER A 173 10.51 26.63 -12.71
CA SER A 173 11.17 27.41 -13.76
C SER A 173 12.66 27.07 -13.91
N LEU A 174 13.31 26.54 -12.86
CA LEU A 174 14.76 26.37 -12.82
C LEU A 174 15.17 24.91 -13.09
N TYR A 175 14.68 23.96 -12.28
CA TYR A 175 15.25 22.61 -12.25
C TYR A 175 14.26 21.46 -12.06
N LEU A 176 13.01 21.68 -11.64
CA LEU A 176 12.04 20.60 -11.46
C LEU A 176 11.56 20.01 -12.78
N SER A 177 11.25 18.71 -12.75
CA SER A 177 10.66 18.01 -13.90
C SER A 177 9.14 18.26 -13.99
N PRO A 178 8.52 18.08 -15.16
CA PRO A 178 7.05 18.15 -15.29
C PRO A 178 6.29 17.19 -14.36
N TYR A 179 6.89 16.06 -13.99
CA TYR A 179 6.33 15.15 -12.99
C TYR A 179 6.36 15.79 -11.60
N ASP A 180 7.52 16.32 -11.20
CA ASP A 180 7.68 16.98 -9.90
C ASP A 180 6.76 18.18 -9.76
N ILE A 181 6.59 18.98 -10.82
CA ILE A 181 5.67 20.11 -10.87
C ILE A 181 4.22 19.65 -10.62
N ARG A 182 3.80 18.54 -11.22
CA ARG A 182 2.48 17.95 -10.96
C ARG A 182 2.35 17.45 -9.52
N GLN A 183 3.39 16.80 -8.99
CA GLN A 183 3.39 16.31 -7.61
C GLN A 183 3.32 17.48 -6.61
N THR A 184 4.13 18.53 -6.78
CA THR A 184 4.09 19.72 -5.92
C THR A 184 2.73 20.39 -5.96
N ASN A 185 2.10 20.50 -7.13
CA ASN A 185 0.75 21.07 -7.26
C ASN A 185 -0.30 20.20 -6.55
N LEU A 186 -0.22 18.88 -6.66
CA LEU A 186 -1.17 17.97 -6.02
C LEU A 186 -1.05 18.01 -4.49
N ILE A 187 0.17 18.08 -3.96
CA ILE A 187 0.43 18.24 -2.53
C ILE A 187 -0.11 19.59 -2.02
N LEU A 188 0.15 20.69 -2.74
CA LEU A 188 -0.35 22.02 -2.39
C LEU A 188 -1.88 22.05 -2.35
N THR A 189 -2.57 21.52 -3.36
CA THR A 189 -4.04 21.44 -3.38
C THR A 189 -4.57 20.68 -2.17
N ARG A 190 -3.97 19.53 -1.84
CA ARG A 190 -4.40 18.71 -0.70
C ARG A 190 -4.21 19.43 0.64
N ILE A 191 -3.10 20.15 0.82
CA ILE A 191 -2.85 20.93 2.04
C ILE A 191 -3.86 22.08 2.17
N ILE A 192 -4.15 22.80 1.08
CA ILE A 192 -5.16 23.87 1.06
C ILE A 192 -6.52 23.33 1.47
N GLU A 193 -6.97 22.22 0.90
CA GLU A 193 -8.23 21.57 1.25
C GLU A 193 -8.30 21.18 2.73
N LEU A 194 -7.19 20.71 3.32
CA LEU A 194 -7.13 20.37 4.74
C LEU A 194 -7.24 21.60 5.64
N ILE A 195 -6.59 22.71 5.27
CA ILE A 195 -6.67 23.98 6.00
C ILE A 195 -8.10 24.54 5.93
N GLU A 196 -8.74 24.50 4.76
CA GLU A 196 -10.13 24.96 4.60
C GLU A 196 -11.12 24.12 5.40
N LYS A 197 -10.97 22.79 5.38
CA LYS A 197 -11.78 21.87 6.21
C LYS A 197 -11.61 22.19 7.69
N ALA A 198 -10.39 22.36 8.18
CA ALA A 198 -10.12 22.77 9.55
C ALA A 198 -10.76 24.14 9.86
N ARG A 199 -10.62 25.13 8.97
CA ARG A 199 -11.21 26.46 9.14
C ARG A 199 -12.74 26.44 9.24
N THR A 200 -13.42 25.60 8.45
CA THR A 200 -14.90 25.49 8.50
C THR A 200 -15.42 24.86 9.80
N ILE A 201 -14.66 23.94 10.40
CA ILE A 201 -14.98 23.35 11.71
C ILE A 201 -14.93 24.41 12.83
N PHE A 202 -14.00 25.36 12.72
CA PHE A 202 -13.77 26.40 13.73
C PHE A 202 -14.37 27.78 13.38
N ALA A 203 -15.13 27.91 12.29
CA ALA A 203 -15.80 29.15 11.94
C ALA A 203 -16.98 29.41 12.89
N PRO A 204 -17.14 30.63 13.44
CA PRO A 204 -18.27 30.94 14.32
C PRO A 204 -19.58 30.74 13.55
N ARG A 205 -20.41 29.79 14.01
CA ARG A 205 -21.76 29.60 13.46
C ARG A 205 -22.54 30.89 13.65
N LYS A 206 -23.06 31.46 12.56
CA LYS A 206 -24.00 32.59 12.63
C LYS A 206 -25.18 32.16 13.50
N GLN A 207 -25.31 32.75 14.70
CA GLN A 207 -26.52 32.58 15.49
C GLN A 207 -27.69 33.13 14.67
N PHE A 208 -28.73 32.31 14.51
CA PHE A 208 -29.98 32.69 13.89
C PHE A 208 -30.55 33.93 14.60
N THR A 209 -30.44 35.10 13.97
CA THR A 209 -31.16 36.28 14.41
C THR A 209 -32.64 36.09 14.08
N PHE A 210 -33.46 35.76 15.07
CA PHE A 210 -34.91 35.91 14.97
C PHE A 210 -35.23 37.39 14.72
N ARG A 211 -35.58 37.75 13.49
CA ARG A 211 -36.17 39.06 13.21
C ARG A 211 -37.57 39.10 13.81
N THR A 212 -37.70 39.86 14.90
CA THR A 212 -38.97 40.26 15.48
C THR A 212 -39.70 41.18 14.49
N ALA A 213 -40.62 40.62 13.70
CA ALA A 213 -41.55 41.42 12.89
C ALA A 213 -42.81 41.70 13.72
N ARG A 214 -42.77 42.82 14.45
CA ARG A 214 -43.96 43.43 15.05
C ARG A 214 -44.78 44.07 13.93
N ARG A 215 -46.08 43.74 13.89
CA ARG A 215 -47.22 44.50 13.33
C ARG A 215 -47.74 44.10 11.93
N LYS A 216 -48.81 43.30 11.92
CA LYS A 216 -50.12 43.77 11.43
C LYS A 216 -51.23 43.22 12.32
N ARG A 217 -52.06 44.15 12.77
CA ARG A 217 -53.16 44.03 13.72
C ARG A 217 -54.44 43.75 12.94
N THR A 218 -55.35 43.06 13.60
CA THR A 218 -56.82 43.02 13.40
C THR A 218 -57.40 42.09 12.31
N GLU A 219 -58.50 41.42 12.72
CA GLU A 219 -59.34 40.42 12.04
C GLU A 219 -58.81 38.97 12.16
N ARG A 220 -59.39 38.04 12.92
CA ARG A 220 -60.75 37.88 13.45
C ARG A 220 -60.72 37.14 14.80
N ILE A 221 -61.38 37.75 15.77
CA ILE A 221 -61.94 37.09 16.95
C ILE A 221 -63.06 36.15 16.47
N ALA A 222 -63.19 35.04 17.19
CA ALA A 222 -64.30 34.09 17.18
C ALA A 222 -64.41 33.19 15.94
N ILE A 223 -64.28 31.88 16.16
CA ILE A 223 -65.41 30.94 16.12
C ILE A 223 -64.93 29.57 16.65
N LYS A 224 -65.60 29.12 17.72
CA LYS A 224 -65.90 27.73 18.12
C LYS A 224 -64.73 26.82 18.50
N GLU A 225 -64.51 26.51 19.78
CA GLU A 225 -65.36 25.61 20.59
C GLU A 225 -66.01 24.49 19.77
N ALA A 226 -65.42 23.29 19.80
CA ALA A 226 -66.20 22.06 19.87
C ALA A 226 -65.29 20.85 20.10
N LYS A 227 -65.64 20.13 21.18
CA LYS A 227 -65.62 18.67 21.31
C LYS A 227 -64.24 18.05 21.57
N ASN A 228 -64.02 17.65 22.83
CA ASN A 228 -64.36 16.33 23.38
C ASN A 228 -63.36 15.27 22.90
N ASN A 229 -62.94 14.30 23.69
CA ASN A 229 -62.97 14.01 25.11
C ASN A 229 -62.46 12.56 25.11
N LYS A 230 -61.61 12.21 26.09
CA LYS A 230 -61.43 10.84 26.62
C LYS A 230 -60.81 9.85 25.59
N ALA A 231 -60.07 8.83 25.93
CA ALA A 231 -59.64 8.10 27.12
C ALA A 231 -58.70 7.03 26.50
N ASN A 232 -57.81 6.30 27.16
CA ASN A 232 -57.36 6.22 28.52
C ASN A 232 -56.00 5.50 28.40
N GLU A 233 -55.06 5.94 29.22
CA GLU A 233 -54.08 5.12 29.90
C GLU A 233 -54.57 3.70 30.24
N VAL A 234 -53.74 2.67 30.05
CA VAL A 234 -53.21 1.84 31.16
C VAL A 234 -51.81 1.32 30.81
N ASN A 235 -50.83 1.92 31.48
CA ASN A 235 -49.68 1.35 32.19
C ASN A 235 -49.04 0.03 31.72
N ALA A 236 -47.72 0.07 31.49
CA ALA A 236 -46.76 -0.37 32.51
C ALA A 236 -45.34 0.15 32.19
N LYS A 237 -44.87 1.08 33.05
CA LYS A 237 -43.45 1.25 33.40
C LYS A 237 -42.95 -0.07 33.99
N ILE A 238 -41.73 -0.50 33.63
CA ILE A 238 -40.67 -0.89 34.58
C ILE A 238 -39.31 -0.59 33.91
N GLU A 239 -38.65 0.46 34.40
CA GLU A 239 -37.19 0.54 34.44
C GLU A 239 -36.68 -0.59 35.34
N VAL A 240 -35.54 -1.20 35.02
CA VAL A 240 -34.42 -1.40 35.95
C VAL A 240 -33.32 -2.22 35.28
N SER A 241 -32.11 -1.65 35.38
CA SER A 241 -30.80 -2.27 35.26
C SER A 241 -30.70 -3.74 35.66
N LYS A 242 -29.92 -4.52 34.92
CA LYS A 242 -28.73 -5.24 35.42
C LYS A 242 -28.15 -6.15 34.32
N THR A 243 -26.84 -6.06 34.19
CA THR A 243 -25.87 -7.15 33.96
C THR A 243 -26.35 -8.31 33.10
N ASP A 244 -25.73 -8.48 31.92
CA ASP A 244 -24.98 -9.70 31.62
C ASP A 244 -24.40 -9.71 30.20
N ASN A 245 -23.13 -10.11 30.16
CA ASN A 245 -22.57 -11.11 29.25
C ASN A 245 -22.09 -10.77 27.82
N HIS A 246 -20.91 -11.36 27.61
CA HIS A 246 -20.27 -11.83 26.38
C HIS A 246 -19.55 -10.83 25.49
N SER A 247 -18.21 -10.99 25.51
CA SER A 247 -17.29 -10.80 24.40
C SER A 247 -17.96 -11.01 23.04
N GLU A 248 -18.39 -9.92 22.41
CA GLU A 248 -18.94 -9.94 21.07
C GLU A 248 -17.81 -10.15 20.07
N THR A 249 -17.65 -11.39 19.64
CA THR A 249 -17.10 -11.71 18.31
C THR A 249 -18.03 -11.03 17.30
N PHE A 250 -17.71 -9.82 16.87
CA PHE A 250 -18.43 -9.18 15.77
C PHE A 250 -18.10 -9.92 14.47
N ILE A 251 -19.02 -10.78 14.06
CA ILE A 251 -18.98 -11.48 12.78
C ILE A 251 -19.56 -10.52 11.73
N SER A 252 -18.71 -9.94 10.90
CA SER A 252 -19.14 -9.60 9.55
C SER A 252 -19.07 -10.88 8.71
N GLU A 253 -20.01 -11.09 7.79
CA GLU A 253 -20.27 -12.38 7.11
C GLU A 253 -19.02 -13.09 6.53
N ASN A 254 -17.92 -12.37 6.27
CA ASN A 254 -16.69 -12.88 5.67
C ASN A 254 -15.39 -12.66 6.47
N GLU A 255 -15.43 -12.12 7.69
CA GLU A 255 -14.20 -11.84 8.47
C GLU A 255 -14.29 -12.44 9.88
N LEU A 256 -13.31 -13.29 10.22
CA LEU A 256 -13.12 -13.79 11.57
C LEU A 256 -12.10 -12.89 12.28
N THR A 257 -12.49 -12.27 13.39
CA THR A 257 -11.61 -11.38 14.16
C THR A 257 -11.30 -11.97 15.52
N ILE A 258 -10.01 -12.07 15.85
CA ILE A 258 -9.51 -12.45 17.16
C ILE A 258 -8.74 -11.26 17.71
N SER A 259 -9.24 -10.69 18.81
CA SER A 259 -8.64 -9.52 19.44
C SER A 259 -8.44 -9.70 20.93
N ASP A 260 -7.47 -8.98 21.49
CA ASP A 260 -7.29 -8.78 22.94
C ASP A 260 -7.09 -10.08 23.75
N LYS A 261 -6.39 -11.06 23.17
CA LYS A 261 -6.03 -12.29 23.88
C LYS A 261 -4.60 -12.26 24.39
N GLN A 262 -4.39 -12.86 25.56
CA GLN A 262 -3.08 -12.98 26.17
C GLN A 262 -2.89 -14.38 26.77
N ASP A 263 -1.69 -14.95 26.62
CA ASP A 263 -1.29 -16.24 27.21
C ASP A 263 -2.19 -17.43 26.79
N GLU A 264 -2.86 -17.33 25.64
CA GLU A 264 -3.82 -18.32 25.15
C GLU A 264 -3.25 -19.17 24.00
N VAL A 265 -3.69 -20.42 23.93
CA VAL A 265 -3.48 -21.30 22.78
C VAL A 265 -4.78 -21.40 21.99
N ILE A 266 -4.78 -20.86 20.78
CA ILE A 266 -5.96 -20.82 19.90
C ILE A 266 -5.74 -21.80 18.76
N PHE A 267 -6.68 -22.72 18.57
CA PHE A 267 -6.66 -23.70 17.49
C PHE A 267 -7.88 -23.48 16.60
N LEU A 268 -7.65 -23.20 15.31
CA LEU A 268 -8.68 -23.04 14.30
C LEU A 268 -8.62 -24.21 13.32
N ASP A 269 -9.67 -25.04 13.35
CA ASP A 269 -9.85 -26.16 12.44
C ASP A 269 -11.09 -26.05 11.57
N GLU A 270 -11.24 -27.01 10.66
CA GLU A 270 -12.34 -27.08 9.69
C GLU A 270 -13.71 -27.17 10.41
N SER A 271 -13.74 -27.73 11.62
CA SER A 271 -14.95 -27.79 12.47
C SER A 271 -15.36 -26.42 13.01
N THR A 272 -14.40 -25.58 13.39
CA THR A 272 -14.65 -24.19 13.85
C THR A 272 -15.23 -23.30 12.75
N PHE A 273 -14.91 -23.61 11.49
CA PHE A 273 -15.44 -22.90 10.32
C PHE A 273 -16.79 -23.45 9.81
N SER A 274 -17.15 -24.70 10.16
CA SER A 274 -18.35 -25.39 9.66
C SER A 274 -19.54 -25.42 10.64
N LEU A 275 -19.37 -24.96 11.89
CA LEU A 275 -20.42 -24.90 12.91
C LEU A 275 -21.62 -23.94 12.63
N TYR A 276 -21.75 -23.38 11.42
CA TYR A 276 -22.85 -22.47 11.06
C TYR A 276 -23.56 -22.77 9.74
N ASN A 277 -23.42 -23.97 9.18
CA ASN A 277 -24.24 -24.39 8.03
C ASN A 277 -25.27 -25.44 8.46
N ASP A 278 -26.30 -25.00 9.18
CA ASP A 278 -27.56 -25.74 9.19
C ASP A 278 -28.37 -25.37 7.95
N SER A 279 -28.58 -26.38 7.12
CA SER A 279 -29.56 -26.46 6.03
C SER A 279 -29.30 -25.63 4.76
N GLU A 280 -29.37 -26.34 3.62
CA GLU A 280 -29.27 -25.87 2.24
C GLU A 280 -27.85 -25.58 1.75
N VAL A 281 -27.23 -26.62 1.19
CA VAL A 281 -25.98 -26.58 0.43
C VAL A 281 -26.15 -25.70 -0.82
N PRO A 282 -25.47 -24.54 -0.93
CA PRO A 282 -25.24 -23.91 -2.22
C PRO A 282 -23.95 -24.51 -2.80
N GLN A 283 -24.01 -24.98 -4.05
CA GLN A 283 -22.88 -25.56 -4.80
C GLN A 283 -21.78 -24.55 -5.18
N ASP A 284 -21.79 -23.34 -4.60
CA ASP A 284 -20.70 -22.40 -4.66
C ASP A 284 -19.66 -22.74 -3.59
N ARG A 285 -18.73 -23.59 -4.00
CA ARG A 285 -17.47 -23.78 -3.28
C ARG A 285 -16.87 -22.39 -2.99
N ASN A 286 -16.34 -22.23 -1.78
CA ASN A 286 -15.17 -21.39 -1.49
C ASN A 286 -15.40 -19.93 -1.01
N ILE A 287 -16.24 -19.70 0.00
CA ILE A 287 -16.12 -18.48 0.82
C ILE A 287 -15.00 -18.70 1.85
N MET A 288 -13.75 -18.57 1.42
CA MET A 288 -12.62 -18.48 2.35
C MET A 288 -12.72 -17.14 3.10
N LYS A 289 -12.72 -17.19 4.43
CA LYS A 289 -12.84 -15.98 5.25
C LYS A 289 -11.48 -15.31 5.46
N ASP A 290 -11.52 -13.99 5.55
CA ASP A 290 -10.38 -13.19 5.99
C ASP A 290 -10.22 -13.36 7.51
N LEU A 291 -8.98 -13.48 7.97
CA LEU A 291 -8.67 -13.56 9.41
C LEU A 291 -7.96 -12.29 9.86
N ASN A 292 -8.46 -11.71 10.94
CA ASN A 292 -7.90 -10.50 11.54
C ASN A 292 -7.46 -10.79 12.98
N LEU A 293 -6.16 -10.62 13.23
CA LEU A 293 -5.52 -10.89 14.52
C LEU A 293 -5.00 -9.58 15.09
N THR A 294 -5.60 -9.07 16.16
CA THR A 294 -5.26 -7.74 16.68
C THR A 294 -4.96 -7.76 18.18
N ARG A 295 -3.91 -7.06 18.63
CA ARG A 295 -3.58 -6.89 20.06
C ARG A 295 -3.46 -8.23 20.80
N LEU A 296 -2.54 -9.09 20.36
CA LEU A 296 -2.31 -10.40 21.00
C LEU A 296 -0.95 -10.43 21.68
N LYS A 297 -0.87 -11.03 22.86
CA LYS A 297 0.37 -11.11 23.66
C LYS A 297 0.66 -12.51 24.16
N ASN A 298 1.85 -13.03 23.88
CA ASN A 298 2.28 -14.37 24.29
C ASN A 298 1.31 -15.50 23.88
N CYS A 299 0.54 -15.29 22.81
CA CYS A 299 -0.42 -16.29 22.32
C CYS A 299 0.22 -17.24 21.31
N THR A 300 -0.22 -18.50 21.32
CA THR A 300 0.10 -19.47 20.27
C THR A 300 -1.16 -19.75 19.45
N ILE A 301 -1.11 -19.42 18.16
CA ILE A 301 -2.25 -19.52 17.26
C ILE A 301 -1.90 -20.55 16.21
N CYS A 302 -2.73 -21.57 16.06
CA CYS A 302 -2.57 -22.61 15.08
C CYS A 302 -3.80 -22.68 14.18
N ILE A 303 -3.57 -22.56 12.87
CA ILE A 303 -4.60 -22.45 11.85
C ILE A 303 -4.31 -23.54 10.84
N THR A 304 -5.11 -24.60 10.85
CA THR A 304 -4.96 -25.72 9.90
C THR A 304 -5.95 -25.65 8.75
N VAL A 305 -6.73 -24.58 8.66
CA VAL A 305 -7.70 -24.30 7.60
C VAL A 305 -7.13 -23.40 6.51
N GLU A 306 -7.70 -23.53 5.31
CA GLU A 306 -7.39 -22.64 4.19
C GLU A 306 -8.09 -21.29 4.37
N THR A 307 -7.33 -20.20 4.32
CA THR A 307 -7.83 -18.84 4.50
C THR A 307 -7.55 -17.98 3.28
N SER A 308 -8.38 -16.96 3.04
CA SER A 308 -8.23 -16.04 1.89
C SER A 308 -7.07 -15.08 2.14
N ALA A 309 -7.09 -14.36 3.26
CA ALA A 309 -6.07 -13.41 3.65
C ALA A 309 -5.98 -13.34 5.16
N ILE A 310 -4.79 -12.98 5.66
CA ILE A 310 -4.57 -12.78 7.10
C ILE A 310 -4.00 -11.38 7.31
N ARG A 311 -4.66 -10.61 8.18
CA ARG A 311 -4.17 -9.34 8.69
C ARG A 311 -3.83 -9.53 10.15
N ALA A 312 -2.60 -9.19 10.53
CA ALA A 312 -2.22 -9.17 11.93
C ALA A 312 -1.64 -7.82 12.33
N HIS A 313 -2.11 -7.29 13.45
CA HIS A 313 -1.75 -5.98 13.95
C HIS A 313 -1.43 -6.05 15.44
N ASP A 314 -0.31 -5.46 15.85
CA ASP A 314 0.09 -5.35 17.27
C ASP A 314 0.16 -6.73 17.96
N LEU A 315 1.14 -7.53 17.53
CA LEU A 315 1.44 -8.84 18.11
C LEU A 315 2.75 -8.76 18.89
N ASP A 316 2.75 -9.24 20.13
CA ASP A 316 3.95 -9.27 20.98
C ASP A 316 4.22 -10.67 21.53
N ASN A 317 5.41 -11.20 21.24
CA ASN A 317 5.85 -12.54 21.65
C ASN A 317 4.87 -13.66 21.23
N CYS A 318 4.19 -13.51 20.10
CA CYS A 318 3.22 -14.48 19.61
C CYS A 318 3.84 -15.54 18.70
N ARG A 319 3.21 -16.70 18.61
CA ARG A 319 3.61 -17.81 17.74
C ARG A 319 2.44 -18.18 16.82
N LEU A 320 2.61 -17.99 15.53
CA LEU A 320 1.58 -18.28 14.54
C LEU A 320 2.02 -19.47 13.68
N LEU A 321 1.27 -20.56 13.76
CA LEU A 321 1.44 -21.79 13.00
C LEU A 321 0.31 -21.88 11.97
N ILE A 322 0.54 -21.37 10.77
CA ILE A 322 -0.50 -21.17 9.77
C ILE A 322 -0.29 -22.14 8.60
N GLY A 323 -1.39 -22.78 8.21
CA GLY A 323 -1.53 -23.52 6.98
C GLY A 323 -1.49 -22.64 5.72
N PRO A 324 -1.85 -23.22 4.56
CA PRO A 324 -1.83 -22.54 3.27
C PRO A 324 -2.84 -21.40 3.19
N VAL A 325 -2.36 -20.19 2.92
CA VAL A 325 -3.17 -18.99 2.69
C VAL A 325 -3.23 -18.70 1.21
N TYR A 326 -4.44 -18.60 0.65
CA TYR A 326 -4.64 -18.39 -0.78
C TYR A 326 -4.15 -17.01 -1.23
N GLY A 327 -4.26 -15.98 -0.40
CA GLY A 327 -3.94 -14.60 -0.75
C GLY A 327 -2.67 -14.08 -0.09
N SER A 328 -2.78 -12.87 0.46
CA SER A 328 -1.67 -12.15 1.08
C SER A 328 -1.78 -12.16 2.59
N ILE A 329 -0.62 -12.20 3.24
CA ILE A 329 -0.50 -11.95 4.67
C ILE A 329 0.10 -10.55 4.85
N TRP A 330 -0.56 -9.74 5.66
CA TRP A 330 -0.12 -8.40 6.04
C TRP A 330 0.09 -8.34 7.55
N LEU A 331 1.32 -8.03 7.95
CA LEU A 331 1.73 -7.93 9.35
C LEU A 331 2.14 -6.48 9.65
N HIS A 332 1.61 -5.94 10.74
CA HIS A 332 1.89 -4.58 11.18
C HIS A 332 2.20 -4.56 12.68
N GLN A 333 3.27 -3.86 13.09
CA GLN A 333 3.61 -3.69 14.51
C GLN A 333 3.80 -5.01 15.28
N CYS A 334 4.52 -5.97 14.70
CA CYS A 334 4.81 -7.24 15.36
C CYS A 334 6.18 -7.22 16.06
N HIS A 335 6.25 -7.70 17.30
CA HIS A 335 7.44 -7.68 18.14
C HIS A 335 7.77 -9.10 18.64
N LYS A 336 9.04 -9.52 18.49
CA LYS A 336 9.57 -10.79 19.02
C LYS A 336 8.72 -12.03 18.70
N SER A 337 7.98 -11.98 17.59
CA SER A 337 6.97 -12.98 17.25
C SER A 337 7.51 -13.94 16.20
N THR A 338 7.03 -15.19 16.22
CA THR A 338 7.42 -16.24 15.29
C THR A 338 6.25 -16.61 14.39
N PHE A 339 6.50 -16.63 13.08
CA PHE A 339 5.49 -16.89 12.06
C PHE A 339 5.93 -18.06 11.19
N VAL A 340 5.20 -19.17 11.26
CA VAL A 340 5.33 -20.32 10.37
C VAL A 340 4.18 -20.26 9.38
N ILE A 341 4.42 -19.79 8.16
CA ILE A 341 3.35 -19.39 7.23
C ILE A 341 3.61 -19.86 5.79
N ALA A 342 2.57 -20.32 5.11
CA ALA A 342 2.59 -20.58 3.67
C ALA A 342 1.59 -19.64 2.99
N CYS A 343 2.04 -18.73 2.13
CA CYS A 343 1.15 -17.76 1.48
C CYS A 343 1.67 -17.28 0.13
N ARG A 344 0.85 -16.58 -0.66
CA ARG A 344 1.32 -16.07 -1.95
C ARG A 344 2.23 -14.86 -1.80
N GLN A 345 1.84 -13.93 -0.93
CA GLN A 345 2.50 -12.63 -0.74
C GLN A 345 2.60 -12.34 0.76
N LEU A 346 3.79 -11.95 1.21
CA LEU A 346 4.04 -11.52 2.58
C LEU A 346 4.50 -10.07 2.60
N ARG A 347 3.81 -9.25 3.40
CA ARG A 347 4.17 -7.86 3.65
C ARG A 347 4.26 -7.62 5.15
N VAL A 348 5.38 -7.06 5.59
CA VAL A 348 5.66 -6.81 7.01
C VAL A 348 6.05 -5.35 7.18
N HIS A 349 5.37 -4.65 8.10
CA HIS A 349 5.62 -3.25 8.37
C HIS A 349 5.84 -3.01 9.88
N TRP A 350 6.72 -2.06 10.22
CA TRP A 350 6.91 -1.56 11.60
C TRP A 350 7.15 -2.67 12.63
N SER A 351 7.88 -3.72 12.26
CA SER A 351 8.06 -4.90 13.11
C SER A 351 9.51 -5.04 13.56
N VAL A 352 9.75 -5.69 14.71
CA VAL A 352 11.10 -5.85 15.28
C VAL A 352 11.31 -7.25 15.85
N GLY A 353 12.44 -7.87 15.49
CA GLY A 353 12.89 -9.14 16.08
C GLY A 353 12.00 -10.33 15.75
N CYS A 354 11.33 -10.31 14.59
CA CYS A 354 10.42 -11.38 14.18
C CYS A 354 11.13 -12.46 13.38
N THR A 355 10.71 -13.71 13.60
CA THR A 355 11.24 -14.89 12.90
C THR A 355 10.19 -15.47 11.96
N PHE A 356 10.57 -15.73 10.72
CA PHE A 356 9.70 -16.12 9.62
C PHE A 356 10.15 -17.46 9.03
N LEU A 357 9.36 -18.52 9.21
CA LEU A 357 9.51 -19.80 8.52
C LEU A 357 8.46 -19.87 7.43
N VAL A 358 8.85 -19.56 6.19
CA VAL A 358 7.89 -19.16 5.16
C VAL A 358 8.03 -19.93 3.85
N ARG A 359 6.90 -20.20 3.22
CA ARG A 359 6.82 -20.71 1.83
C ARG A 359 5.98 -19.72 1.04
N LEU A 360 6.60 -19.11 0.03
CA LEU A 360 6.05 -17.98 -0.68
C LEU A 360 6.04 -18.20 -2.19
N SER A 361 5.05 -17.59 -2.87
CA SER A 361 5.04 -17.51 -4.34
C SER A 361 5.76 -16.26 -4.89
N SER A 362 6.15 -15.35 -4.00
CA SER A 362 6.82 -14.09 -4.31
C SER A 362 7.78 -13.69 -3.18
N HIS A 363 8.70 -12.77 -3.47
CA HIS A 363 9.62 -12.26 -2.47
C HIS A 363 8.86 -11.52 -1.35
N PRO A 364 9.18 -11.79 -0.06
CA PRO A 364 8.61 -11.03 1.04
C PRO A 364 9.06 -9.57 0.97
N ILE A 365 8.15 -8.67 1.34
CA ILE A 365 8.41 -7.23 1.39
C ILE A 365 8.43 -6.80 2.85
N ILE A 366 9.49 -6.10 3.25
CA ILE A 366 9.60 -5.49 4.58
C ILE A 366 9.74 -3.97 4.46
N GLU A 367 9.18 -3.24 5.43
CA GLU A 367 9.27 -1.79 5.52
C GLU A 367 9.29 -1.36 7.00
N ASN A 368 10.20 -0.45 7.38
CA ASN A 368 10.39 -0.02 8.78
C ASN A 368 10.59 -1.21 9.75
N CYS A 369 11.30 -2.25 9.30
CA CYS A 369 11.53 -3.47 10.07
C CYS A 369 13.00 -3.59 10.48
N THR A 370 13.29 -4.25 11.61
CA THR A 370 14.67 -4.53 12.05
C THR A 370 14.80 -5.92 12.69
N GLN A 371 15.98 -6.54 12.59
CA GLN A 371 16.27 -7.87 13.17
C GLN A 371 15.31 -8.97 12.67
N MET A 372 15.01 -8.97 11.37
CA MET A 372 14.15 -9.99 10.77
C MET A 372 14.95 -11.24 10.41
N ILE A 373 14.35 -12.41 10.62
CA ILE A 373 14.98 -13.70 10.28
C ILE A 373 14.05 -14.47 9.34
N PHE A 374 14.55 -14.90 8.18
CA PHE A 374 13.78 -15.67 7.19
C PHE A 374 14.35 -17.07 6.97
N ARG A 375 13.45 -18.06 6.89
CA ARG A 375 13.77 -19.50 6.79
C ARG A 375 12.74 -20.25 5.94
N PRO A 376 13.09 -21.45 5.47
CA PRO A 376 12.14 -22.30 4.79
C PRO A 376 11.02 -22.75 5.72
N TYR A 377 9.82 -22.87 5.17
CA TYR A 377 8.66 -23.44 5.85
C TYR A 377 8.83 -24.93 6.11
N ASN A 378 8.52 -25.35 7.33
CA ASN A 378 8.68 -26.73 7.77
C ASN A 378 7.52 -27.27 8.62
N LEU A 379 6.35 -26.64 8.52
CA LEU A 379 5.13 -27.14 9.15
C LEU A 379 4.67 -28.42 8.48
N HIS A 380 4.18 -29.36 9.27
CA HIS A 380 3.61 -30.62 8.82
C HIS A 380 2.37 -30.94 9.67
N TYR A 381 1.26 -31.21 8.98
CA TYR A 381 0.01 -31.71 9.57
C TYR A 381 -0.78 -32.46 8.49
N ASP A 382 -1.77 -33.26 8.91
CA ASP A 382 -2.58 -34.08 7.99
C ASP A 382 -3.42 -33.19 7.06
N GLY A 383 -3.36 -33.44 5.75
CA GLY A 383 -4.06 -32.62 4.74
C GLY A 383 -3.29 -31.41 4.20
N LEU A 384 -2.10 -31.11 4.75
CA LEU A 384 -1.29 -29.97 4.31
C LEU A 384 -0.78 -30.11 2.87
N LYS A 385 -0.43 -31.32 2.42
CA LYS A 385 0.11 -31.53 1.07
C LYS A 385 -0.93 -31.21 0.01
N GLU A 386 -2.16 -31.67 0.22
CA GLU A 386 -3.31 -31.45 -0.64
C GLU A 386 -3.66 -29.95 -0.68
N ALA A 387 -3.65 -29.29 0.49
CA ALA A 387 -3.89 -27.86 0.60
C ALA A 387 -2.81 -27.01 -0.11
N LEU A 388 -1.53 -27.37 0.02
CA LEU A 388 -0.44 -26.72 -0.70
C LEU A 388 -0.53 -26.92 -2.22
N HIS A 389 -0.94 -28.11 -2.66
CA HIS A 389 -1.17 -28.40 -4.07
C HIS A 389 -2.30 -27.52 -4.64
N ARG A 390 -3.41 -27.36 -3.92
CA ARG A 390 -4.53 -26.48 -4.33
C ARG A 390 -4.12 -25.02 -4.54
N ILE A 391 -3.23 -24.48 -3.70
CA ILE A 391 -2.74 -23.10 -3.85
C ILE A 391 -1.49 -22.98 -4.73
N SER A 392 -1.07 -24.07 -5.37
CA SER A 392 0.12 -24.15 -6.23
C SER A 392 1.44 -23.76 -5.50
N LEU A 393 1.56 -24.14 -4.23
CA LEU A 393 2.76 -23.96 -3.39
C LEU A 393 3.34 -25.31 -2.93
N GLU A 394 3.16 -26.35 -3.74
CA GLU A 394 3.70 -27.70 -3.49
C GLU A 394 5.22 -27.76 -3.42
N LYS A 395 5.93 -27.02 -4.29
CA LYS A 395 7.39 -27.05 -4.41
C LYS A 395 8.01 -25.87 -3.68
N GLU A 396 9.17 -26.11 -3.08
CA GLU A 396 9.96 -25.05 -2.49
C GLU A 396 10.68 -24.26 -3.59
N ASN A 397 10.37 -22.96 -3.67
CA ASN A 397 10.84 -22.09 -4.74
C ASN A 397 11.96 -21.11 -4.29
N GLY A 398 12.45 -21.21 -3.05
CA GLY A 398 13.53 -20.37 -2.53
C GLY A 398 13.21 -18.87 -2.36
N PHE A 399 11.97 -18.42 -2.63
CA PHE A 399 11.59 -17.01 -2.54
C PHE A 399 11.79 -16.37 -1.15
N TRP A 400 11.85 -17.18 -0.10
CA TRP A 400 12.13 -16.75 1.28
C TRP A 400 13.56 -16.22 1.46
N ALA A 401 14.52 -16.63 0.62
CA ALA A 401 15.94 -16.28 0.76
C ALA A 401 16.28 -14.87 0.25
N LYS A 402 15.37 -14.24 -0.51
CA LYS A 402 15.55 -12.88 -1.03
C LYS A 402 14.38 -12.01 -0.56
N VAL A 403 14.68 -11.09 0.34
CA VAL A 403 13.71 -10.17 0.94
C VAL A 403 13.87 -8.79 0.33
N ASN A 404 12.76 -8.17 -0.06
CA ASN A 404 12.73 -6.81 -0.57
C ASN A 404 12.51 -5.84 0.59
N ASP A 405 13.57 -5.14 0.99
CA ASP A 405 13.48 -4.06 1.98
C ASP A 405 13.19 -2.73 1.27
N PHE A 406 12.00 -2.19 1.48
CA PHE A 406 11.51 -1.01 0.76
C PHE A 406 12.25 0.27 1.16
N ASN A 407 12.78 0.32 2.40
CA ASN A 407 13.49 1.48 2.92
C ASN A 407 15.01 1.44 2.63
N TRP A 408 15.50 0.36 2.03
CA TRP A 408 16.91 0.17 1.77
C TRP A 408 17.23 0.38 0.28
N HIS A 409 17.69 1.58 -0.05
CA HIS A 409 18.02 1.97 -1.43
C HIS A 409 19.50 1.73 -1.82
N ARG A 410 20.27 1.02 -0.99
CA ARG A 410 21.69 0.74 -1.27
C ARG A 410 21.85 -0.60 -1.99
N SER A 411 22.90 -0.73 -2.80
CA SER A 411 23.21 -1.97 -3.54
C SER A 411 23.65 -3.14 -2.67
N GLN A 412 24.08 -2.87 -1.44
CA GLN A 412 24.48 -3.89 -0.46
C GLN A 412 23.25 -4.56 0.17
N GLN A 413 23.43 -5.74 0.77
CA GLN A 413 22.35 -6.40 1.52
C GLN A 413 21.87 -5.52 2.67
N SER A 414 20.54 -5.44 2.85
CA SER A 414 19.97 -4.70 3.99
C SER A 414 20.35 -5.38 5.31
N PRO A 415 20.80 -4.64 6.33
CA PRO A 415 21.07 -5.16 7.66
C PRO A 415 19.79 -5.48 8.44
N ASN A 416 18.62 -5.09 7.94
CA ASN A 416 17.35 -5.22 8.63
C ASN A 416 16.82 -6.66 8.65
N TRP A 417 17.39 -7.55 7.83
CA TRP A 417 17.03 -8.95 7.77
C TRP A 417 18.26 -9.84 7.56
N SER A 418 18.16 -11.09 8.00
CA SER A 418 19.22 -12.08 7.83
C SER A 418 18.64 -13.49 7.66
N LEU A 419 19.50 -14.40 7.20
CA LEU A 419 19.22 -15.84 7.15
C LEU A 419 19.96 -16.63 8.24
N GLN A 420 20.80 -15.94 9.03
CA GLN A 420 21.69 -16.55 10.02
C GLN A 420 20.96 -16.85 11.33
N TRP A 421 21.50 -17.80 12.08
CA TRP A 421 20.83 -18.44 13.19
C TRP A 421 21.81 -18.82 14.31
N ASP A 422 21.41 -18.62 15.58
CA ASP A 422 22.14 -19.10 16.75
C ASP A 422 21.62 -20.47 17.24
N SER A 423 22.48 -21.40 17.66
CA SER A 423 22.08 -22.75 18.12
C SER A 423 20.95 -22.76 19.18
N LYS A 424 20.86 -21.70 19.99
CA LYS A 424 19.77 -21.49 20.97
C LYS A 424 18.40 -21.30 20.31
N GLN A 425 18.32 -20.54 19.23
CA GLN A 425 17.08 -20.34 18.49
C GLN A 425 16.60 -21.69 17.91
N GLN A 426 17.51 -22.62 17.58
CA GLN A 426 17.22 -23.87 16.83
C GLN A 426 16.45 -24.84 17.69
N ASN A 427 16.79 -24.85 18.97
CA ASN A 427 16.06 -25.58 20.00
C ASN A 427 14.72 -24.90 20.34
N GLN A 428 14.60 -23.58 20.22
CA GLN A 428 13.32 -22.87 20.41
C GLN A 428 12.30 -23.24 19.32
N ILE A 429 12.70 -23.45 18.05
CA ILE A 429 11.78 -23.93 16.99
C ILE A 429 11.09 -25.23 17.41
N LYS A 430 11.87 -26.19 17.92
CA LYS A 430 11.34 -27.50 18.34
C LYS A 430 10.35 -27.39 19.50
N GLN A 431 10.41 -26.30 20.26
CA GLN A 431 9.52 -25.98 21.39
C GLN A 431 8.41 -24.98 21.01
N LEU A 432 8.29 -24.58 19.72
CA LEU A 432 7.25 -23.66 19.28
C LEU A 432 5.86 -24.27 19.34
N VAL A 433 5.74 -25.57 19.08
CA VAL A 433 4.49 -26.31 19.16
C VAL A 433 4.25 -26.70 20.62
N PRO A 434 3.17 -26.23 21.27
CA PRO A 434 2.82 -26.68 22.61
C PRO A 434 2.60 -28.19 22.63
N SER A 435 2.95 -28.86 23.73
CA SER A 435 2.78 -30.32 23.87
C SER A 435 1.35 -30.79 23.61
N SER A 436 0.35 -29.93 23.86
CA SER A 436 -1.07 -30.18 23.58
C SER A 436 -1.40 -30.26 22.08
N LEU A 437 -0.60 -29.64 21.21
CA LEU A 437 -0.78 -29.61 19.76
C LEU A 437 0.20 -30.51 19.00
N ALA A 438 1.16 -31.13 19.69
CA ALA A 438 2.19 -31.96 19.09
C ALA A 438 1.66 -33.21 18.36
N SER A 439 0.46 -33.69 18.72
CA SER A 439 -0.23 -34.78 18.03
C SER A 439 -0.91 -34.35 16.73
N ARG A 440 -1.20 -33.05 16.56
CA ARG A 440 -1.95 -32.50 15.41
C ARG A 440 -1.05 -31.74 14.43
N VAL A 441 0.04 -31.14 14.90
CA VAL A 441 0.96 -30.32 14.12
C VAL A 441 2.39 -30.57 14.56
N CYS A 442 3.33 -30.68 13.62
CA CYS A 442 4.75 -30.78 13.92
C CYS A 442 5.60 -29.87 13.01
N LEU A 443 6.75 -29.44 13.52
CA LEU A 443 7.78 -28.73 12.77
C LEU A 443 8.92 -29.72 12.51
N ARG A 444 9.27 -29.97 11.25
CA ARG A 444 10.35 -30.92 10.89
C ARG A 444 11.65 -30.24 10.51
#